data_AF-A0A8J2RU70-F1
#
_entry.id   AF-A0A8J2RU70-F1
#
_cell.length_a   1.000
_cell.length_b   1.000
_cell.length_c   1.000
_cell.angle_alpha   90.00
_cell.angle_beta   90.00
_cell.angle_gamma   90.00
#
_symmetry.space_group_name_H-M   'P 1'
#
loop_
_entity.id
_entity.type
_entity.pdbx_description
1 polymer ?
#
loop_
_entity_poly.entity_id
_entity_poly.type
_entity_poly.pdbx_seq_one_letter_code
_entity_poly.pdbx_strand_id
1 'polypeptide(L)'
;MSDSNNEEVDPEVVVNAWKMKLPEFKQEHNPHGLLEESSFATLFPKYREVYLRECWPLVKKALDEHNIKAELDVIEGSMTVKTSRKTWDPYIILKARDMVKLLARSVPYEQAVKVLKDEVACDIIKIGTQTQNKDRFVKRRQRLIGPNGSTLKALELLTSCYVLVQGNTVSAVGPYRGLQQVRRVVEDTMENVHPIYHIKALMIKRELARDEKLKNESWERFLPTIPHKNTSKRKQPAKKRAKKEYTPFPPAPPESKVDKLLATGEYFLKEDQRKHRKKNENQEKQEQAEVRRKERRESAFIPPQEPSTSSGAKELASSSSNINVEELKNKIRKSQTKRLAQISSSMNEDAAPSAYD
;
A
#
# COMPACT_ATOMS: atom_id res chain seq x y z
N MET A 1 79.38 10.79 -9.36
CA MET A 1 79.02 9.55 -10.08
C MET A 1 78.33 8.60 -9.12
N SER A 2 77.01 8.71 -9.02
CA SER A 2 76.09 7.66 -8.52
C SER A 2 74.67 8.21 -8.58
N ASP A 3 74.28 8.72 -9.75
CA ASP A 3 72.90 9.15 -9.99
C ASP A 3 72.03 7.90 -9.89
N SER A 4 71.20 7.87 -8.84
CA SER A 4 70.37 6.72 -8.52
C SER A 4 69.11 6.82 -9.37
N ASN A 5 68.97 5.93 -10.35
CA ASN A 5 67.80 5.86 -11.23
C ASN A 5 66.52 5.76 -10.39
N ASN A 6 65.84 6.89 -10.23
CA ASN A 6 64.47 6.94 -9.76
C ASN A 6 63.59 6.88 -11.02
N GLU A 7 63.27 5.67 -11.47
CA GLU A 7 62.36 5.46 -12.59
C GLU A 7 60.96 5.92 -12.17
N GLU A 8 60.62 7.16 -12.56
CA GLU A 8 59.25 7.65 -12.50
C GLU A 8 58.42 6.79 -13.47
N VAL A 9 57.67 5.84 -12.90
CA VAL A 9 56.74 5.01 -13.66
C VAL A 9 55.60 5.91 -14.15
N ASP A 10 55.64 6.25 -15.44
CA ASP A 10 54.56 6.96 -16.12
C ASP A 10 53.20 6.31 -15.78
N PRO A 11 52.18 7.10 -15.37
CA PRO A 11 50.88 6.54 -15.07
C PRO A 11 50.23 6.04 -16.37
N GLU A 12 50.24 4.72 -16.56
CA GLU A 12 49.48 4.04 -17.62
C GLU A 12 48.07 4.66 -17.73
N VAL A 13 47.64 5.01 -18.94
CA VAL A 13 46.35 5.67 -19.17
C VAL A 13 45.21 4.73 -18.74
N VAL A 14 44.73 4.92 -17.51
CA VAL A 14 43.76 4.02 -16.88
C VAL A 14 42.41 4.14 -17.58
N VAL A 15 42.15 3.22 -18.52
CA VAL A 15 40.92 3.15 -19.35
C VAL A 15 39.62 3.10 -18.52
N ASN A 16 39.71 2.82 -17.22
CA ASN A 16 38.60 2.98 -16.27
C ASN A 16 39.05 3.73 -15.02
N ALA A 17 38.80 5.05 -14.96
CA ALA A 17 39.04 5.89 -13.77
C ALA A 17 38.45 5.28 -12.48
N TRP A 18 37.32 4.56 -12.58
CA TRP A 18 36.63 3.88 -11.47
C TRP A 18 37.31 2.60 -10.95
N LYS A 19 38.40 2.14 -11.57
CA LYS A 19 39.24 1.03 -11.06
C LYS A 19 40.45 1.50 -10.28
N MET A 20 40.77 2.80 -10.31
CA MET A 20 41.89 3.36 -9.57
C MET A 20 41.59 3.25 -8.07
N LYS A 21 42.42 2.52 -7.32
CA LYS A 21 42.36 2.58 -5.86
C LYS A 21 42.87 3.96 -5.44
N LEU A 22 42.02 4.73 -4.75
CA LEU A 22 42.49 5.99 -4.16
C LEU A 22 43.58 5.65 -3.13
N PRO A 23 44.71 6.36 -3.11
CA PRO A 23 45.72 6.17 -2.08
C PRO A 23 45.13 6.50 -0.71
N GLU A 24 45.52 5.73 0.30
CA GLU A 24 45.15 6.04 1.69
C GLU A 24 45.69 7.43 2.05
N PHE A 25 44.79 8.30 2.54
CA PHE A 25 45.23 9.57 3.10
C PHE A 25 46.11 9.27 4.32
N LYS A 26 47.25 9.94 4.44
CA LYS A 26 48.17 9.81 5.59
C LYS A 26 48.33 11.14 6.30
N GLN A 27 48.79 11.09 7.54
CA GLN A 27 49.07 12.27 8.36
C GLN A 27 50.05 13.28 7.68
N GLU A 28 50.98 12.77 6.87
CA GLU A 28 51.94 13.57 6.09
C GLU A 28 51.27 14.52 5.08
N HIS A 29 50.08 14.18 4.57
CA HIS A 29 49.36 15.02 3.60
C HIS A 29 48.61 16.20 4.24
N ASN A 30 48.47 16.23 5.57
CA ASN A 30 47.91 17.37 6.29
C ASN A 30 48.75 17.72 7.54
N PRO A 31 49.94 18.33 7.36
CA PRO A 31 50.84 18.64 8.47
C PRO A 31 50.33 19.77 9.38
N HIS A 32 49.40 20.60 8.90
CA HIS A 32 48.83 21.73 9.66
C HIS A 32 47.53 21.38 10.40
N GLY A 33 46.92 20.21 10.11
CA GLY A 33 45.69 19.75 10.73
C GLY A 33 44.44 20.52 10.29
N LEU A 34 43.36 20.37 11.04
CA LEU A 34 42.10 21.11 10.82
C LEU A 34 42.07 22.40 11.66
N LEU A 35 41.71 23.53 11.04
CA LEU A 35 41.57 24.82 11.72
C LEU A 35 40.29 24.89 12.57
N GLU A 36 39.18 24.35 12.06
CA GLU A 36 37.86 24.42 12.70
C GLU A 36 37.46 23.09 13.36
N GLU A 37 36.66 23.18 14.43
CA GLU A 37 36.10 22.02 15.12
C GLU A 37 34.77 21.60 14.49
N SER A 38 34.70 20.35 14.02
CA SER A 38 33.47 19.69 13.60
C SER A 38 32.98 18.78 14.70
N SER A 39 31.75 19.00 15.18
CA SER A 39 31.11 18.17 16.20
C SER A 39 29.81 17.55 15.68
N PHE A 40 29.60 16.27 15.98
CA PHE A 40 28.34 15.58 15.75
C PHE A 40 27.86 14.87 17.02
N ALA A 41 26.60 15.05 17.38
CA ALA A 41 25.92 14.35 18.46
C ALA A 41 24.87 13.38 17.90
N THR A 42 24.67 12.23 18.54
CA THR A 42 23.57 11.30 18.26
C THR A 42 22.98 10.77 19.57
N LEU A 43 21.65 10.90 19.71
CA LEU A 43 20.90 10.34 20.83
C LEU A 43 20.74 8.83 20.70
N PHE A 44 20.80 8.10 21.83
CA PHE A 44 20.57 6.66 21.89
C PHE A 44 19.43 6.30 22.86
N PRO A 45 18.71 5.16 22.64
CA PRO A 45 17.67 4.74 23.55
C PRO A 45 18.22 4.25 24.90
N LYS A 46 17.53 4.54 26.02
CA LYS A 46 17.97 4.16 27.38
C LYS A 46 18.36 2.69 27.56
N TYR A 47 17.67 1.75 26.90
CA TYR A 47 18.01 0.32 26.98
C TYR A 47 19.42 -0.02 26.42
N ARG A 48 20.01 0.87 25.62
CA ARG A 48 21.31 0.67 24.96
C ARG A 48 22.50 1.13 25.83
N GLU A 49 22.23 1.89 26.88
CA GLU A 49 23.20 2.51 27.79
C GLU A 49 24.21 1.50 28.37
N VAL A 50 23.74 0.36 28.88
CA VAL A 50 24.58 -0.66 29.57
C VAL A 50 25.72 -1.12 28.66
N TYR A 51 25.39 -1.57 27.45
CA TYR A 51 26.38 -2.00 26.47
C TYR A 51 27.27 -0.85 26.00
N LEU A 52 26.72 0.36 25.81
CA LEU A 52 27.54 1.50 25.39
C LEU A 52 28.60 1.82 26.43
N ARG A 53 28.25 1.77 27.72
CA ARG A 53 29.18 1.96 28.84
C ARG A 53 30.30 0.90 28.84
N GLU A 54 29.96 -0.37 28.57
CA GLU A 54 30.92 -1.47 28.45
C GLU A 54 31.86 -1.33 27.25
N CYS A 55 31.35 -0.97 26.06
CA CYS A 55 32.16 -0.87 24.85
C CYS A 55 32.84 0.49 24.65
N TRP A 56 32.48 1.53 25.43
CA TRP A 56 33.01 2.89 25.24
C TRP A 56 34.53 3.02 25.25
N PRO A 57 35.29 2.32 26.12
CA PRO A 57 36.75 2.37 26.10
C PRO A 57 37.36 1.90 24.77
N LEU A 58 36.71 0.93 24.11
CA LEU A 58 37.12 0.44 22.80
C LEU A 58 36.80 1.48 21.70
N VAL A 59 35.61 2.09 21.77
CA VAL A 59 35.19 3.18 20.86
C VAL A 59 36.15 4.37 20.94
N LYS A 60 36.55 4.79 22.14
CA LYS A 60 37.57 5.82 22.33
C LYS A 60 38.88 5.44 21.65
N LYS A 61 39.43 4.26 21.98
CA LYS A 61 40.71 3.80 21.40
C LYS A 61 40.71 3.82 19.87
N ALA A 62 39.65 3.30 19.23
CA ALA A 62 39.55 3.26 17.76
C ALA A 62 39.38 4.65 17.11
N LEU A 63 38.89 5.65 17.84
CA LEU A 63 38.77 7.04 17.36
C LEU A 63 40.00 7.89 17.70
N ASP A 64 40.67 7.59 18.81
CA ASP A 64 41.94 8.20 19.22
C ASP A 64 43.07 7.87 18.21
N GLU A 65 43.05 6.69 17.58
CA GLU A 65 43.92 6.33 16.44
C GLU A 65 43.84 7.33 15.26
N HIS A 66 42.68 7.99 15.09
CA HIS A 66 42.46 9.04 14.10
C HIS A 66 42.45 10.47 14.70
N ASN A 67 42.86 10.62 15.97
CA ASN A 67 42.81 11.87 16.75
C ASN A 67 41.41 12.50 16.85
N ILE A 68 40.34 11.69 16.95
CA ILE A 68 38.95 12.15 17.12
C ILE A 68 38.54 11.97 18.59
N LYS A 69 38.07 13.03 19.23
CA LYS A 69 37.57 12.95 20.60
C LYS A 69 36.15 12.37 20.61
N ALA A 70 35.90 11.43 21.52
CA ALA A 70 34.58 10.81 21.72
C ALA A 70 34.11 10.92 23.18
N GLU A 71 32.93 11.49 23.39
CA GLU A 71 32.29 11.67 24.70
C GLU A 71 30.93 10.94 24.73
N LEU A 72 30.63 10.32 25.87
CA LEU A 72 29.37 9.62 26.13
C LEU A 72 28.68 10.31 27.29
N ASP A 73 27.55 10.96 27.01
CA ASP A 73 26.67 11.49 28.04
C ASP A 73 25.58 10.46 28.35
N VAL A 74 25.59 9.99 29.60
CA VAL A 74 24.62 9.03 30.14
C VAL A 74 23.36 9.72 30.67
N ILE A 75 23.44 10.99 31.06
CA ILE A 75 22.34 11.78 31.61
C ILE A 75 21.42 12.23 30.48
N GLU A 76 21.97 12.81 29.42
CA GLU A 76 21.23 13.16 28.21
C GLU A 76 20.91 11.95 27.32
N GLY A 77 21.69 10.86 27.44
CA GLY A 77 21.61 9.72 26.53
C GLY A 77 22.15 10.07 25.14
N SER A 78 23.27 10.81 25.08
CA SER A 78 23.89 11.30 23.85
C SER A 78 25.32 10.78 23.69
N MET A 79 25.72 10.50 22.46
CA MET A 79 27.10 10.21 22.08
C MET A 79 27.59 11.34 21.19
N THR A 80 28.72 11.97 21.51
CA THR A 80 29.30 13.05 20.70
C THR A 80 30.70 12.67 20.20
N VAL A 81 30.99 13.08 18.96
CA VAL A 81 32.32 13.01 18.35
C VAL A 81 32.73 14.38 17.87
N LYS A 82 34.00 14.73 18.10
CA LYS A 82 34.58 16.05 17.85
C LYS A 82 35.94 15.90 17.18
N THR A 83 36.21 16.69 16.14
CA THR A 83 37.58 16.79 15.61
C THR A 83 38.50 17.49 16.62
N SER A 84 39.79 17.33 16.42
CA SER A 84 40.86 17.94 17.20
C SER A 84 41.81 18.66 16.25
N ARG A 85 42.62 19.61 16.73
CA ARG A 85 43.69 20.22 15.92
C ARG A 85 44.74 19.21 15.41
N LYS A 86 44.75 17.99 15.96
CA LYS A 86 45.60 16.87 15.53
C LYS A 86 44.91 15.90 14.56
N THR A 87 43.62 16.10 14.26
CA THR A 87 42.92 15.31 13.23
C THR A 87 43.50 15.70 11.87
N TRP A 88 44.03 14.72 11.14
CA TRP A 88 44.69 14.93 9.86
C TRP A 88 43.71 14.69 8.69
N ASP A 89 42.95 13.60 8.71
CA ASP A 89 41.89 13.31 7.72
C ASP A 89 40.67 14.25 7.93
N PRO A 90 40.22 15.01 6.92
CA PRO A 90 38.99 15.79 7.01
C PRO A 90 37.70 14.95 6.95
N TYR A 91 37.71 13.76 6.34
CA TYR A 91 36.52 12.95 6.06
C TYR A 91 36.18 11.95 7.18
N ILE A 92 37.18 11.49 7.96
CA ILE A 92 37.00 10.52 9.05
C ILE A 92 35.91 10.92 10.06
N ILE A 93 35.67 12.22 10.29
CA ILE A 93 34.61 12.68 11.22
C ILE A 93 33.21 12.26 10.75
N LEU A 94 32.97 12.15 9.44
CA LEU A 94 31.71 11.69 8.87
C LEU A 94 31.52 10.19 9.07
N LYS A 95 32.61 9.41 8.99
CA LYS A 95 32.63 7.98 9.33
C LYS A 95 32.44 7.75 10.84
N ALA A 96 33.08 8.55 11.69
CA ALA A 96 32.91 8.51 13.14
C ALA A 96 31.46 8.79 13.56
N ARG A 97 30.85 9.85 13.00
CA ARG A 97 29.42 10.15 13.11
C ARG A 97 28.55 8.94 12.73
N ASP A 98 28.88 8.24 11.65
CA ASP A 98 28.09 7.12 11.17
C ASP A 98 28.29 5.84 11.99
N MET A 99 29.50 5.59 12.50
CA MET A 99 29.76 4.55 13.51
C MET A 99 28.91 4.79 14.78
N VAL A 100 28.86 6.03 15.29
CA VAL A 100 28.04 6.41 16.45
C VAL A 100 26.54 6.20 16.19
N LYS A 101 26.05 6.55 14.99
CA LYS A 101 24.66 6.26 14.59
C LYS A 101 24.37 4.76 14.58
N LEU A 102 25.30 3.92 14.12
CA LEU A 102 25.12 2.46 14.13
C LEU A 102 25.06 1.89 15.55
N LEU A 103 25.92 2.37 16.45
CA LEU A 103 25.91 1.98 17.88
C LEU A 103 24.56 2.34 18.54
N ALA A 104 23.99 3.51 18.23
CA ALA A 104 22.65 3.92 18.66
C ALA A 104 21.54 3.02 18.08
N ARG A 105 21.73 2.46 16.87
CA ARG A 105 20.86 1.43 16.26
C ARG A 105 21.26 0.00 16.62
N SER A 106 21.82 -0.18 17.82
CA SER A 106 22.17 -1.46 18.44
C SER A 106 23.06 -2.39 17.61
N VAL A 107 23.80 -1.87 16.63
CA VAL A 107 24.86 -2.62 15.95
C VAL A 107 25.99 -2.90 16.95
N PRO A 108 26.55 -4.13 17.00
CA PRO A 108 27.71 -4.43 17.84
C PRO A 108 28.95 -3.63 17.43
N TYR A 109 29.79 -3.30 18.42
CA TYR A 109 31.04 -2.56 18.26
C TYR A 109 31.93 -3.14 17.14
N GLU A 110 32.18 -4.45 17.17
CA GLU A 110 33.03 -5.18 16.20
C GLU A 110 32.64 -4.94 14.73
N GLN A 111 31.36 -4.68 14.48
CA GLN A 111 30.86 -4.42 13.14
C GLN A 111 30.75 -2.93 12.84
N ALA A 112 30.46 -2.09 13.83
CA ALA A 112 30.39 -0.64 13.67
C ALA A 112 31.76 -0.03 13.31
N VAL A 113 32.84 -0.50 13.94
CA VAL A 113 34.23 -0.03 13.68
C VAL A 113 34.66 -0.22 12.22
N LYS A 114 34.11 -1.22 11.53
CA LYS A 114 34.47 -1.49 10.13
C LYS A 114 34.18 -0.32 9.19
N VAL A 115 33.27 0.59 9.56
CA VAL A 115 32.90 1.81 8.81
C VAL A 115 34.01 2.88 8.82
N LEU A 116 35.02 2.77 9.69
CA LEU A 116 36.17 3.68 9.65
C LEU A 116 37.05 3.44 8.39
N LYS A 117 36.98 2.24 7.79
CA LYS A 117 37.71 1.86 6.56
C LYS A 117 37.05 2.43 5.31
N ASP A 118 37.83 2.87 4.32
CA ASP A 118 37.33 3.55 3.11
C ASP A 118 36.39 2.72 2.23
N GLU A 119 36.66 1.42 2.09
CA GLU A 119 35.84 0.52 1.25
C GLU A 119 34.48 0.15 1.88
N VAL A 120 34.25 0.51 3.15
CA VAL A 120 33.08 0.09 3.94
C VAL A 120 32.25 1.30 4.35
N ALA A 121 31.01 1.34 3.89
CA ALA A 121 30.03 2.35 4.29
C ALA A 121 28.94 1.75 5.18
N CYS A 122 28.06 2.61 5.66
CA CYS A 122 26.82 2.22 6.33
C CYS A 122 25.59 2.71 5.56
N ASP A 123 24.47 2.02 5.75
CA ASP A 123 23.16 2.49 5.31
C ASP A 123 22.10 2.21 6.39
N ILE A 124 21.18 3.16 6.57
CA ILE A 124 20.11 3.10 7.58
C ILE A 124 18.78 3.28 6.85
N ILE A 125 18.19 2.15 6.47
CA ILE A 125 16.98 2.09 5.64
C ILE A 125 15.73 2.24 6.53
N LYS A 126 14.88 3.22 6.23
CA LYS A 126 13.64 3.50 7.00
C LYS A 126 12.45 2.71 6.44
N ILE A 127 12.09 1.61 7.10
CA ILE A 127 10.99 0.74 6.70
C ILE A 127 9.63 1.11 7.34
N GLY A 128 9.63 1.86 8.45
CA GLY A 128 8.42 2.12 9.24
C GLY A 128 7.29 2.86 8.50
N THR A 129 7.59 3.68 7.50
CA THR A 129 6.60 4.43 6.71
C THR A 129 6.01 3.67 5.52
N GLN A 130 6.59 2.52 5.15
CA GLN A 130 6.25 1.80 3.91
C GLN A 130 5.02 0.88 4.05
N THR A 131 4.42 0.74 5.23
CA THR A 131 3.23 -0.09 5.43
C THR A 131 2.31 0.52 6.49
N GLN A 132 1.07 0.85 6.09
CA GLN A 132 0.07 1.47 6.97
C GLN A 132 -0.37 0.55 8.14
N ASN A 133 -0.58 -0.74 7.89
CA ASN A 133 -1.10 -1.67 8.90
C ASN A 133 0.04 -2.30 9.72
N LYS A 134 0.05 -2.09 11.05
CA LYS A 134 1.06 -2.62 11.98
C LYS A 134 1.30 -4.13 11.84
N ASP A 135 0.24 -4.95 11.74
CA ASP A 135 0.38 -6.41 11.60
C ASP A 135 1.03 -6.82 10.28
N ARG A 136 0.73 -6.08 9.20
CA ARG A 136 1.33 -6.30 7.88
C ARG A 136 2.80 -5.91 7.91
N PHE A 137 3.14 -4.80 8.58
CA PHE A 137 4.52 -4.37 8.80
C PHE A 137 5.32 -5.43 9.58
N VAL A 138 4.80 -5.91 10.72
CA VAL A 138 5.46 -6.96 11.51
C VAL A 138 5.66 -8.25 10.70
N LYS A 139 4.64 -8.69 9.94
CA LYS A 139 4.75 -9.87 9.07
C LYS A 139 5.77 -9.69 7.92
N ARG A 140 5.86 -8.51 7.30
CA ARG A 140 6.86 -8.21 6.25
C ARG A 140 8.28 -8.06 6.83
N ARG A 141 8.43 -7.44 8.00
CA ARG A 141 9.72 -7.37 8.72
C ARG A 141 10.20 -8.75 9.15
N GLN A 142 9.32 -9.61 9.66
CA GLN A 142 9.67 -10.99 10.01
C GLN A 142 10.04 -11.82 8.78
N ARG A 143 9.38 -11.59 7.63
CA ARG A 143 9.72 -12.21 6.34
C ARG A 143 11.14 -11.86 5.87
N LEU A 144 11.60 -10.62 6.12
CA LEU A 144 12.96 -10.18 5.80
C LEU A 144 14.03 -10.94 6.62
N ILE A 145 13.74 -11.19 7.90
CA ILE A 145 14.61 -12.02 8.78
C ILE A 145 14.58 -13.49 8.32
N GLY A 146 13.38 -13.99 8.02
CA GLY A 146 13.13 -15.39 7.65
C GLY A 146 13.08 -16.34 8.86
N PRO A 147 12.75 -17.63 8.63
CA PRO A 147 12.80 -18.63 9.69
C PRO A 147 14.25 -18.80 10.18
N ASN A 148 14.46 -18.77 11.49
CA ASN A 148 15.77 -18.89 12.15
C ASN A 148 16.86 -17.93 11.61
N GLY A 149 16.48 -16.76 11.07
CA GLY A 149 17.41 -15.81 10.48
C GLY A 149 18.03 -16.23 9.14
N SER A 150 17.59 -17.34 8.54
CA SER A 150 18.16 -17.92 7.32
C SER A 150 18.16 -16.98 6.11
N THR A 151 17.10 -16.19 5.94
CA THR A 151 16.96 -15.23 4.83
C THR A 151 17.92 -14.06 5.01
N LEU A 152 18.05 -13.56 6.24
CA LEU A 152 19.01 -12.51 6.60
C LEU A 152 20.45 -13.01 6.41
N LYS A 153 20.79 -14.20 6.92
CA LYS A 153 22.14 -14.77 6.78
C LYS A 153 22.53 -15.01 5.32
N ALA A 154 21.59 -15.48 4.48
CA ALA A 154 21.81 -15.61 3.04
C ALA A 154 22.06 -14.26 2.37
N LEU A 155 21.32 -13.21 2.75
CA LEU A 155 21.52 -11.86 2.24
C LEU A 155 22.90 -11.30 2.62
N GLU A 156 23.35 -11.51 3.87
CA GLU A 156 24.69 -11.12 4.34
C GLU A 156 25.80 -11.80 3.52
N LEU A 157 25.74 -13.12 3.34
CA LEU A 157 26.74 -13.89 2.60
C LEU A 157 26.81 -13.54 1.10
N LEU A 158 25.68 -13.17 0.50
CA LEU A 158 25.61 -12.79 -0.90
C LEU A 158 26.12 -11.36 -1.16
N THR A 159 25.82 -10.43 -0.26
CA THR A 159 26.14 -8.99 -0.42
C THR A 159 27.46 -8.59 0.25
N SER A 160 28.06 -9.47 1.05
CA SER A 160 29.20 -9.18 1.94
C SER A 160 28.94 -8.02 2.92
N CYS A 161 27.66 -7.80 3.26
CA CYS A 161 27.21 -6.83 4.25
C CYS A 161 26.80 -7.55 5.53
N TYR A 162 26.90 -6.87 6.67
CA TYR A 162 26.13 -7.20 7.87
C TYR A 162 24.80 -6.47 7.84
N VAL A 163 23.71 -7.13 8.25
CA VAL A 163 22.36 -6.56 8.20
C VAL A 163 21.63 -6.79 9.52
N LEU A 164 21.26 -5.70 10.21
CA LEU A 164 20.52 -5.73 11.46
C LEU A 164 19.12 -5.13 11.27
N VAL A 165 18.09 -5.92 11.51
CA VAL A 165 16.67 -5.53 11.38
C VAL A 165 16.12 -5.23 12.78
N GLN A 166 15.90 -3.95 13.12
CA GLN A 166 15.43 -3.55 14.45
C GLN A 166 14.37 -2.46 14.38
N GLY A 167 13.25 -2.70 15.08
CA GLY A 167 12.15 -1.73 15.18
C GLY A 167 11.60 -1.34 13.81
N ASN A 168 11.82 -0.08 13.44
CA ASN A 168 11.31 0.56 12.22
C ASN A 168 12.41 0.86 11.18
N THR A 169 13.64 0.36 11.38
CA THR A 169 14.76 0.55 10.46
C THR A 169 15.56 -0.73 10.24
N VAL A 170 16.25 -0.80 9.11
CA VAL A 170 17.25 -1.84 8.83
C VAL A 170 18.60 -1.14 8.69
N SER A 171 19.55 -1.50 9.55
CA SER A 171 20.93 -1.02 9.49
C SER A 171 21.76 -2.00 8.68
N ALA A 172 22.51 -1.53 7.70
CA ALA A 172 23.43 -2.32 6.89
C ALA A 172 24.84 -1.73 6.94
N VAL A 173 25.86 -2.59 6.96
CA VAL A 173 27.28 -2.21 6.98
C VAL A 173 28.05 -3.08 6.00
N GLY A 174 28.77 -2.49 5.04
CA GLY A 174 29.54 -3.23 4.05
C GLY A 174 29.92 -2.40 2.82
N PRO A 175 30.33 -3.05 1.72
CA PRO A 175 30.74 -2.35 0.50
C PRO A 175 29.54 -1.70 -0.22
N TYR A 176 29.78 -0.55 -0.87
CA TYR A 176 28.74 0.24 -1.55
C TYR A 176 27.81 -0.57 -2.48
N ARG A 177 28.38 -1.47 -3.31
CA ARG A 177 27.61 -2.34 -4.21
C ARG A 177 26.70 -3.32 -3.45
N GLY A 178 27.14 -3.80 -2.28
CA GLY A 178 26.34 -4.64 -1.40
C GLY A 178 25.21 -3.85 -0.74
N LEU A 179 25.50 -2.64 -0.23
CA LEU A 179 24.50 -1.76 0.39
C LEU A 179 23.36 -1.40 -0.58
N GLN A 180 23.67 -1.06 -1.83
CA GLN A 180 22.66 -0.81 -2.87
C GLN A 180 21.75 -2.02 -3.11
N GLN A 181 22.32 -3.24 -3.09
CA GLN A 181 21.55 -4.48 -3.25
C GLN A 181 20.67 -4.74 -2.02
N VAL A 182 21.21 -4.60 -0.80
CA VAL A 182 20.46 -4.73 0.45
C VAL A 182 19.29 -3.74 0.49
N ARG A 183 19.54 -2.46 0.18
CA ARG A 183 18.50 -1.42 0.11
C ARG A 183 17.33 -1.82 -0.77
N ARG A 184 17.62 -2.22 -2.02
CA ARG A 184 16.59 -2.69 -2.96
C ARG A 184 15.85 -3.92 -2.46
N VAL A 185 16.54 -4.90 -1.86
CA VAL A 185 15.89 -6.10 -1.29
C VAL A 185 14.94 -5.71 -0.14
N VAL A 186 15.35 -4.78 0.73
CA VAL A 186 14.57 -4.32 1.88
C VAL A 186 13.33 -3.54 1.44
N GLU A 187 13.49 -2.59 0.51
CA GLU A 187 12.41 -1.77 -0.04
C GLU A 187 11.39 -2.65 -0.78
N ASP A 188 11.82 -3.48 -1.74
CA ASP A 188 10.94 -4.38 -2.50
C ASP A 188 10.22 -5.40 -1.59
N THR A 189 10.87 -5.87 -0.51
CA THR A 189 10.25 -6.75 0.51
C THR A 189 9.11 -6.05 1.26
N MET A 190 9.26 -4.76 1.56
CA MET A 190 8.21 -3.95 2.17
C MET A 190 7.10 -3.61 1.17
N GLU A 191 7.39 -3.55 -0.13
CA GLU A 191 6.41 -3.42 -1.23
C GLU A 191 5.67 -4.73 -1.58
N ASN A 192 5.76 -5.75 -0.73
CA ASN A 192 5.10 -7.07 -0.82
C ASN A 192 5.83 -8.15 -1.63
N VAL A 193 6.96 -7.85 -2.27
CA VAL A 193 7.79 -8.89 -2.89
C VAL A 193 8.34 -9.82 -1.80
N HIS A 194 8.74 -11.04 -2.18
CA HIS A 194 9.37 -11.98 -1.24
C HIS A 194 10.90 -11.93 -1.40
N PRO A 195 11.70 -11.73 -0.32
CA PRO A 195 13.15 -11.56 -0.42
C PRO A 195 13.87 -12.76 -1.07
N ILE A 196 13.26 -13.96 -1.02
CA ILE A 196 13.74 -15.17 -1.73
C ILE A 196 13.90 -14.93 -3.24
N TYR A 197 13.05 -14.12 -3.89
CA TYR A 197 13.22 -13.81 -5.32
C TYR A 197 14.53 -13.04 -5.57
N HIS A 198 14.80 -12.03 -4.75
CA HIS A 198 16.04 -11.26 -4.81
C HIS A 198 17.27 -12.10 -4.44
N ILE A 199 17.17 -12.96 -3.42
CA ILE A 199 18.26 -13.88 -3.04
C ILE A 199 18.58 -14.81 -4.22
N LYS A 200 17.58 -15.42 -4.87
CA LYS A 200 17.79 -16.23 -6.08
C LYS A 200 18.40 -15.41 -7.22
N ALA A 201 17.93 -14.18 -7.43
CA ALA A 201 18.49 -13.30 -8.46
C ALA A 201 19.95 -12.91 -8.15
N LEU A 202 20.30 -12.69 -6.88
CA LEU A 202 21.68 -12.41 -6.45
C LEU A 202 22.60 -13.63 -6.58
N MET A 203 22.11 -14.83 -6.27
CA MET A 203 22.83 -16.08 -6.54
C MET A 203 23.15 -16.22 -8.03
N ILE A 204 22.13 -16.09 -8.89
CA ILE A 204 22.29 -16.17 -10.35
C ILE A 204 23.26 -15.09 -10.87
N LYS A 205 23.14 -13.84 -10.41
CA LYS A 205 24.09 -12.77 -10.74
C LYS A 205 25.52 -13.06 -10.30
N ARG A 206 25.72 -13.80 -9.20
CA ARG A 206 27.05 -14.16 -8.68
C ARG A 206 27.67 -15.33 -9.42
N GLU A 207 26.88 -16.24 -9.99
CA GLU A 207 27.38 -17.24 -10.94
C GLU A 207 27.71 -16.58 -12.29
N LEU A 208 26.75 -15.86 -12.90
CA LEU A 208 26.93 -15.20 -14.20
C LEU A 208 28.10 -14.19 -14.23
N ALA A 209 28.41 -13.55 -13.09
CA ALA A 209 29.56 -12.64 -12.99
C ALA A 209 30.93 -13.34 -13.06
N ARG A 210 31.00 -14.66 -12.87
CA ARG A 210 32.24 -15.44 -13.06
C ARG A 210 32.47 -15.76 -14.53
N ASP A 211 31.40 -15.95 -15.30
CA ASP A 211 31.47 -16.29 -16.72
C ASP A 211 31.93 -15.09 -17.55
N GLU A 212 33.15 -15.16 -18.08
CA GLU A 212 33.76 -14.03 -18.77
C GLU A 212 33.03 -13.62 -20.05
N LYS A 213 32.45 -14.61 -20.74
CA LYS A 213 31.74 -14.43 -22.02
C LYS A 213 30.50 -13.55 -21.90
N LEU A 214 29.82 -13.57 -20.75
CA LEU A 214 28.56 -12.85 -20.54
C LEU A 214 28.74 -11.48 -19.86
N LYS A 215 29.96 -11.05 -19.54
CA LYS A 215 30.22 -9.80 -18.79
C LYS A 215 29.64 -8.53 -19.45
N ASN A 216 29.54 -8.52 -20.78
CA ASN A 216 29.07 -7.37 -21.57
C ASN A 216 27.61 -7.50 -22.06
N GLU A 217 26.93 -8.62 -21.78
CA GLU A 217 25.56 -8.89 -22.22
C GLU A 217 24.52 -8.58 -21.13
N SER A 218 23.28 -8.27 -21.52
CA SER A 218 22.19 -8.10 -20.56
C SER A 218 21.75 -9.44 -19.95
N TRP A 219 21.83 -9.55 -18.63
CA TRP A 219 21.47 -10.77 -17.90
C TRP A 219 19.97 -10.96 -17.66
N GLU A 220 19.11 -10.04 -18.12
CA GLU A 220 17.66 -10.05 -17.84
C GLU A 220 16.98 -11.38 -18.21
N ARG A 221 17.41 -12.01 -19.31
CA ARG A 221 16.93 -13.34 -19.75
C ARG A 221 17.08 -14.44 -18.69
N PHE A 222 18.12 -14.36 -17.85
CA PHE A 222 18.45 -15.36 -16.84
C PHE A 222 17.90 -15.01 -15.45
N LEU A 223 17.44 -13.77 -15.25
CA LEU A 223 16.93 -13.32 -13.96
C LEU A 223 15.48 -13.78 -13.75
N PRO A 224 15.12 -14.31 -12.56
CA PRO A 224 13.74 -14.60 -12.24
C PRO A 224 12.91 -13.31 -12.28
N THR A 225 12.04 -13.18 -13.28
CA THR A 225 11.09 -12.07 -13.33
C THR A 225 10.08 -12.20 -12.20
N ILE A 226 9.78 -11.09 -11.51
CA ILE A 226 8.73 -11.05 -10.51
C ILE A 226 7.40 -11.04 -11.28
N PRO A 227 6.56 -12.10 -11.22
CA PRO A 227 5.38 -12.17 -12.05
C PRO A 227 4.36 -11.14 -11.56
N HIS A 228 4.17 -10.07 -12.33
CA HIS A 228 3.19 -9.03 -12.02
C HIS A 228 1.76 -9.55 -12.27
N LYS A 229 1.26 -10.35 -11.32
CA LYS A 229 -0.10 -10.94 -11.36
C LYS A 229 -1.18 -9.88 -11.13
N ASN A 230 -1.34 -8.97 -12.10
CA ASN A 230 -2.55 -8.20 -12.29
C ASN A 230 -3.67 -9.12 -12.79
N THR A 231 -4.18 -9.99 -11.92
CA THR A 231 -5.43 -10.74 -12.13
C THR A 231 -6.65 -9.82 -11.94
N SER A 232 -6.56 -8.59 -12.47
CA SER A 232 -7.59 -7.55 -12.39
C SER A 232 -8.79 -7.82 -13.30
N LYS A 233 -8.68 -8.73 -14.26
CA LYS A 233 -9.79 -9.26 -15.08
C LYS A 233 -10.75 -10.17 -14.30
N ARG A 234 -11.01 -9.87 -13.02
CA ARG A 234 -12.19 -10.39 -12.32
C ARG A 234 -13.41 -9.78 -13.00
N LYS A 235 -14.18 -10.59 -13.73
CA LYS A 235 -15.47 -10.19 -14.30
C LYS A 235 -16.30 -9.56 -13.18
N GLN A 236 -16.62 -8.27 -13.35
CA GLN A 236 -17.47 -7.56 -12.40
C GLN A 236 -18.88 -8.16 -12.47
N PRO A 237 -19.59 -8.31 -11.34
CA PRO A 237 -20.96 -8.79 -11.39
C PRO A 237 -21.81 -7.81 -12.20
N ALA A 238 -22.61 -8.31 -13.15
CA ALA A 238 -23.47 -7.50 -14.00
C ALA A 238 -24.42 -6.58 -13.20
N LYS A 239 -24.77 -6.99 -11.98
CA LYS A 239 -25.48 -6.17 -10.98
C LYS A 239 -24.50 -5.74 -9.88
N LYS A 240 -23.77 -4.65 -10.10
CA LYS A 240 -23.07 -3.94 -9.01
C LYS A 240 -24.12 -3.25 -8.14
N ARG A 241 -24.28 -3.67 -6.88
CA ARG A 241 -25.06 -2.91 -5.89
C ARG A 241 -24.37 -1.57 -5.68
N ALA A 242 -25.05 -0.47 -5.99
CA ALA A 242 -24.60 0.87 -5.58
C ALA A 242 -24.44 0.91 -4.05
N LYS A 243 -23.40 1.59 -3.57
CA LYS A 243 -23.28 1.86 -2.12
C LYS A 243 -24.40 2.84 -1.76
N LYS A 244 -25.08 2.59 -0.63
CA LYS A 244 -26.00 3.59 -0.05
C LYS A 244 -25.20 4.84 0.30
N GLU A 245 -25.80 6.01 0.12
CA GLU A 245 -25.22 7.27 0.56
C GLU A 245 -24.98 7.27 2.07
N TYR A 246 -23.89 7.91 2.50
CA TYR A 246 -23.56 7.99 3.92
C TYR A 246 -24.54 8.94 4.61
N THR A 247 -25.35 8.36 5.50
CA THR A 247 -26.22 9.11 6.40
C THR A 247 -25.60 9.05 7.81
N PRO A 248 -25.41 10.18 8.51
CA PRO A 248 -24.83 10.19 9.85
C PRO A 248 -25.83 9.67 10.91
N PHE A 249 -27.12 9.68 10.59
CA PHE A 249 -28.17 9.13 11.44
C PHE A 249 -28.31 7.61 11.23
N PRO A 250 -28.29 6.79 12.30
CA PRO A 250 -28.58 5.38 12.18
C PRO A 250 -30.04 5.16 11.73
N PRO A 251 -30.35 4.08 10.98
CA PRO A 251 -31.73 3.72 10.72
C PRO A 251 -32.44 3.37 12.04
N ALA A 252 -33.75 3.61 12.10
CA ALA A 252 -34.55 3.24 13.26
C ALA A 252 -34.40 1.73 13.57
N PRO A 253 -34.28 1.33 14.85
CA PRO A 253 -34.23 -0.07 15.22
C PRO A 253 -35.52 -0.78 14.80
N PRO A 254 -35.47 -2.06 14.39
CA PRO A 254 -36.68 -2.80 14.07
C PRO A 254 -37.53 -2.98 15.33
N GLU A 255 -38.77 -2.49 15.28
CA GLU A 255 -39.77 -2.65 16.35
C GLU A 255 -39.88 -4.12 16.81
N SER A 256 -39.94 -4.33 18.12
CA SER A 256 -40.14 -5.67 18.68
C SER A 256 -41.55 -6.17 18.37
N LYS A 257 -41.78 -7.48 18.59
CA LYS A 257 -43.14 -8.04 18.50
C LYS A 257 -44.11 -7.38 19.49
N VAL A 258 -43.61 -6.91 20.64
CA VAL A 258 -44.42 -6.22 21.65
C VAL A 258 -44.76 -4.81 21.17
N ASP A 259 -43.79 -4.07 20.66
CA ASP A 259 -44.00 -2.70 20.15
C ASP A 259 -44.99 -2.68 18.98
N LYS A 260 -44.90 -3.66 18.08
CA LYS A 260 -45.87 -3.83 16.98
C LYS A 260 -47.27 -4.09 17.49
N LEU A 261 -47.44 -4.94 18.50
CA LEU A 261 -48.75 -5.23 19.10
C LEU A 261 -49.28 -4.03 19.92
N LEU A 262 -48.41 -3.23 20.52
CA LEU A 262 -48.77 -1.98 21.19
C LEU A 262 -49.23 -0.94 20.16
N ALA A 263 -48.51 -0.79 19.05
CA ALA A 263 -48.82 0.12 17.95
C ALA A 263 -50.13 -0.26 17.20
N THR A 264 -50.42 -1.56 17.02
CA THR A 264 -51.72 -2.00 16.48
C THR A 264 -52.86 -1.98 17.50
N GLY A 265 -52.57 -1.70 18.78
CA GLY A 265 -53.52 -1.80 19.90
C GLY A 265 -53.94 -3.24 20.24
N GLU A 266 -53.49 -4.24 19.47
CA GLU A 266 -53.86 -5.64 19.67
C GLU A 266 -53.29 -6.22 20.96
N TYR A 267 -52.23 -5.63 21.53
CA TYR A 267 -51.63 -6.03 22.81
C TYR A 267 -52.63 -5.95 23.96
N PHE A 268 -53.53 -4.96 23.95
CA PHE A 268 -54.49 -4.72 25.02
C PHE A 268 -55.77 -5.59 24.91
N LEU A 269 -56.02 -6.21 23.74
CA LEU A 269 -57.19 -7.06 23.52
C LEU A 269 -56.99 -8.43 24.17
N LYS A 270 -57.95 -8.83 25.02
CA LYS A 270 -58.01 -10.19 25.58
C LYS A 270 -58.16 -11.23 24.46
N GLU A 271 -57.73 -12.46 24.70
CA GLU A 271 -57.79 -13.52 23.68
C GLU A 271 -59.18 -13.72 23.08
N ASP A 272 -60.24 -13.63 23.89
CA ASP A 272 -61.61 -13.85 23.41
C ASP A 272 -62.11 -12.68 22.54
N GLN A 273 -61.67 -11.45 22.85
CA GLN A 273 -61.92 -10.29 21.99
C GLN A 273 -61.17 -10.42 20.65
N ARG A 274 -59.92 -10.91 20.67
CA ARG A 274 -59.16 -11.24 19.47
C ARG A 274 -59.83 -12.34 18.63
N LYS A 275 -60.34 -13.41 19.27
CA LYS A 275 -61.10 -14.49 18.61
C LYS A 275 -62.39 -13.96 17.98
N HIS A 276 -63.15 -13.12 18.68
CA HIS A 276 -64.39 -12.52 18.15
C HIS A 276 -64.12 -11.59 16.97
N ARG A 277 -63.10 -10.71 17.06
CA ARG A 277 -62.71 -9.82 15.96
C ARG A 277 -62.30 -10.62 14.72
N LYS A 278 -61.50 -11.68 14.89
CA LYS A 278 -61.10 -12.59 13.80
C LYS A 278 -62.29 -13.36 13.18
N LYS A 279 -63.32 -13.67 13.97
CA LYS A 279 -64.56 -14.30 13.48
C LYS A 279 -65.35 -13.33 12.59
N ASN A 280 -65.54 -12.09 13.05
CA ASN A 280 -66.23 -11.04 12.27
C ASN A 280 -65.47 -10.76 10.97
N GLU A 281 -64.15 -10.57 11.01
CA GLU A 281 -63.31 -10.32 9.83
C GLU A 281 -63.37 -11.47 8.81
N ASN A 282 -63.56 -12.71 9.26
CA ASN A 282 -63.77 -13.86 8.38
C ASN A 282 -65.19 -13.88 7.78
N GLN A 283 -66.22 -13.44 8.52
CA GLN A 283 -67.60 -13.31 8.02
C GLN A 283 -67.69 -12.21 6.96
N GLU A 284 -67.12 -11.02 7.23
CA GLU A 284 -67.02 -9.92 6.27
C GLU A 284 -66.31 -10.35 4.97
N LYS A 285 -65.24 -11.14 5.06
CA LYS A 285 -64.55 -11.72 3.89
C LYS A 285 -65.40 -12.75 3.14
N GLN A 286 -66.23 -13.52 3.83
CA GLN A 286 -67.17 -14.45 3.21
C GLN A 286 -68.27 -13.69 2.47
N GLU A 287 -68.86 -12.67 3.08
CA GLU A 287 -69.87 -11.79 2.48
C GLU A 287 -69.32 -11.07 1.23
N GLN A 288 -68.12 -10.49 1.30
CA GLN A 288 -67.46 -9.87 0.15
C GLN A 288 -67.17 -10.90 -0.97
N ALA A 289 -66.75 -12.12 -0.62
CA ALA A 289 -66.53 -13.18 -1.60
C ALA A 289 -67.85 -13.65 -2.24
N GLU A 290 -68.96 -13.66 -1.50
CA GLU A 290 -70.29 -13.94 -2.02
C GLU A 290 -70.80 -12.84 -2.94
N VAL A 291 -70.65 -11.57 -2.57
CA VAL A 291 -70.97 -10.41 -3.44
C VAL A 291 -70.17 -10.51 -4.74
N ARG A 292 -68.84 -10.67 -4.67
CA ARG A 292 -67.99 -10.83 -5.86
C ARG A 292 -68.33 -12.07 -6.69
N ARG A 293 -68.88 -13.12 -6.07
CA ARG A 293 -69.37 -14.34 -6.76
C ARG A 293 -70.74 -14.12 -7.41
N LYS A 294 -71.61 -13.28 -6.83
CA LYS A 294 -72.88 -12.81 -7.41
C LYS A 294 -72.60 -11.89 -8.60
N GLU A 295 -71.78 -10.85 -8.43
CA GLU A 295 -71.32 -9.97 -9.51
C GLU A 295 -70.74 -10.76 -10.69
N ARG A 296 -69.84 -11.72 -10.43
CA ARG A 296 -69.25 -12.58 -11.49
C ARG A 296 -70.29 -13.49 -12.17
N ARG A 297 -71.36 -13.86 -11.48
CA ARG A 297 -72.46 -14.68 -12.02
C ARG A 297 -73.43 -13.82 -12.84
N GLU A 298 -73.73 -12.62 -12.37
CA GLU A 298 -74.56 -11.62 -13.06
C GLU A 298 -73.86 -11.13 -14.33
N SER A 299 -72.54 -10.88 -14.29
CA SER A 299 -71.74 -10.53 -15.47
C SER A 299 -71.66 -11.63 -16.53
N ALA A 300 -72.00 -12.88 -16.18
CA ALA A 300 -72.11 -13.99 -17.13
C ALA A 300 -73.54 -14.18 -17.67
N PHE A 301 -74.53 -13.49 -17.10
CA PHE A 301 -75.93 -13.53 -17.51
C PHE A 301 -76.34 -12.31 -18.35
N ILE A 302 -75.57 -11.22 -18.26
CA ILE A 302 -75.63 -10.09 -19.20
C ILE A 302 -74.87 -10.53 -20.47
N PRO A 303 -75.51 -10.55 -21.67
CA PRO A 303 -74.81 -10.82 -22.91
C PRO A 303 -73.68 -9.80 -23.13
N PRO A 304 -72.47 -10.22 -23.55
CA PRO A 304 -71.44 -9.26 -23.92
C PRO A 304 -71.98 -8.38 -25.04
N GLN A 305 -71.79 -7.05 -24.94
CA GLN A 305 -72.18 -6.15 -26.01
C GLN A 305 -71.38 -6.50 -27.28
N GLU A 306 -72.07 -7.03 -28.27
CA GLU A 306 -71.48 -7.32 -29.58
C GLU A 306 -71.04 -6.00 -30.22
N PRO A 307 -69.79 -5.90 -30.74
CA PRO A 307 -69.40 -4.75 -31.53
C PRO A 307 -70.23 -4.76 -32.82
N SER A 308 -71.05 -3.73 -33.03
CA SER A 308 -72.01 -3.67 -34.13
C SER A 308 -71.34 -3.82 -35.50
N THR A 309 -71.47 -5.01 -36.11
CA THR A 309 -71.03 -5.27 -37.49
C THR A 309 -72.15 -5.00 -38.49
N SER A 310 -72.37 -3.73 -38.82
CA SER A 310 -73.06 -3.37 -40.07
C SER A 310 -72.59 -2.02 -40.61
N SER A 311 -72.30 -2.01 -41.90
CA SER A 311 -72.02 -0.83 -42.69
C SER A 311 -73.33 -0.16 -43.15
N GLY A 312 -73.60 1.05 -42.66
CA GLY A 312 -74.43 2.06 -43.35
C GLY A 312 -75.86 2.30 -42.82
N ALA A 313 -76.08 3.49 -42.23
CA ALA A 313 -77.32 4.31 -42.14
C ALA A 313 -78.67 3.64 -41.71
N LYS A 314 -79.62 4.23 -40.96
CA LYS A 314 -79.93 5.54 -40.31
C LYS A 314 -81.22 5.28 -39.45
N GLU A 315 -81.67 5.99 -38.40
CA GLU A 315 -81.21 7.17 -37.64
C GLU A 315 -82.01 7.28 -36.29
N LEU A 316 -81.71 8.29 -35.45
CA LEU A 316 -82.45 8.80 -34.27
C LEU A 316 -83.14 7.84 -33.26
N ALA A 317 -82.52 7.68 -32.09
CA ALA A 317 -83.19 7.87 -30.78
C ALA A 317 -82.16 8.29 -29.71
N SER A 318 -82.56 9.10 -28.73
CA SER A 318 -81.66 9.86 -27.85
C SER A 318 -81.20 9.11 -26.59
N SER A 319 -79.89 9.13 -26.29
CA SER A 319 -79.38 9.33 -24.92
C SER A 319 -77.94 9.85 -24.94
N SER A 320 -77.55 10.58 -23.88
CA SER A 320 -76.37 11.45 -23.85
C SER A 320 -75.06 10.75 -23.49
N SER A 321 -73.98 11.01 -24.23
CA SER A 321 -72.61 10.80 -23.76
C SER A 321 -71.70 12.01 -24.11
N ASN A 322 -71.43 12.83 -23.10
CA ASN A 322 -70.50 13.97 -23.20
C ASN A 322 -69.05 13.45 -23.20
N ILE A 323 -68.49 13.18 -24.38
CA ILE A 323 -67.07 12.79 -24.52
C ILE A 323 -66.19 14.04 -24.49
N ASN A 324 -65.46 14.26 -23.40
CA ASN A 324 -64.66 15.46 -23.22
C ASN A 324 -63.37 15.42 -24.08
N VAL A 325 -63.42 16.09 -25.22
CA VAL A 325 -62.37 16.10 -26.28
C VAL A 325 -61.02 16.63 -25.77
N GLU A 326 -61.01 17.48 -24.74
CA GLU A 326 -59.79 18.10 -24.21
C GLU A 326 -58.89 17.09 -23.48
N GLU A 327 -59.47 16.19 -22.68
CA GLU A 327 -58.70 15.11 -22.05
C GLU A 327 -58.05 14.19 -23.08
N LEU A 328 -58.75 13.91 -24.18
CA LEU A 328 -58.25 13.04 -25.24
C LEU A 328 -57.07 13.68 -25.97
N LYS A 329 -57.19 14.98 -26.32
CA LYS A 329 -56.07 15.77 -26.87
C LYS A 329 -54.88 15.82 -25.91
N ASN A 330 -55.12 15.96 -24.60
CA ASN A 330 -54.05 15.98 -23.59
C ASN A 330 -53.39 14.62 -23.39
N LYS A 331 -54.13 13.50 -23.48
CA LYS A 331 -53.57 12.13 -23.47
C LYS A 331 -52.73 11.85 -24.72
N ILE A 332 -53.16 12.31 -25.91
CA ILE A 332 -52.41 12.18 -27.17
C ILE A 332 -51.14 13.03 -27.16
N ARG A 333 -51.20 14.28 -26.67
CA ARG A 333 -49.99 15.12 -26.52
C ARG A 333 -48.97 14.46 -25.57
N LYS A 334 -49.42 13.94 -24.42
CA LYS A 334 -48.55 13.23 -23.45
C LYS A 334 -47.94 11.95 -24.02
N SER A 335 -48.63 11.22 -24.90
CA SER A 335 -48.06 10.02 -25.54
C SER A 335 -47.06 10.37 -26.65
N GLN A 336 -47.32 11.44 -27.42
CA GLN A 336 -46.38 11.96 -28.42
C GLN A 336 -45.09 12.50 -27.77
N THR A 337 -45.16 13.29 -26.69
CA THR A 337 -43.96 13.74 -25.96
C THR A 337 -43.17 12.56 -25.36
N LYS A 338 -43.86 11.50 -24.90
CA LYS A 338 -43.19 10.31 -24.36
C LYS A 338 -42.49 9.49 -25.46
N ARG A 339 -43.07 9.39 -26.66
CA ARG A 339 -42.40 8.82 -27.85
C ARG A 339 -41.20 9.65 -28.29
N LEU A 340 -41.33 10.97 -28.37
CA LEU A 340 -40.23 11.87 -28.73
C LEU A 340 -39.07 11.77 -27.72
N ALA A 341 -39.37 11.71 -26.42
CA ALA A 341 -38.36 11.49 -25.39
C ALA A 341 -37.63 10.14 -25.58
N GLN A 342 -38.35 9.05 -25.88
CA GLN A 342 -37.73 7.74 -26.16
C GLN A 342 -36.85 7.76 -27.42
N ILE A 343 -37.27 8.45 -28.48
CA ILE A 343 -36.49 8.60 -29.72
C ILE A 343 -35.22 9.44 -29.47
N SER A 344 -35.31 10.50 -28.66
CA SER A 344 -34.14 11.30 -28.27
C SER A 344 -33.17 10.55 -27.37
N SER A 345 -33.64 9.60 -26.53
CA SER A 345 -32.74 8.74 -25.76
C SER A 345 -32.02 7.71 -26.63
N SER A 346 -32.65 7.15 -27.67
CA SER A 346 -31.97 6.22 -28.58
C SER A 346 -30.97 6.92 -29.51
N MET A 347 -31.26 8.13 -29.98
CA MET A 347 -30.33 8.86 -30.88
C MET A 347 -29.07 9.38 -30.18
N ASN A 348 -29.06 9.46 -28.85
CA ASN A 348 -27.87 9.85 -28.08
C ASN A 348 -26.95 8.68 -27.69
N GLU A 349 -27.33 7.41 -27.94
CA GLU A 349 -26.45 6.25 -27.70
C GLU A 349 -25.58 5.90 -28.92
N ASP A 350 -26.00 6.25 -30.14
CA ASP A 350 -25.26 5.95 -31.39
C ASP A 350 -24.29 7.05 -31.87
N ALA A 351 -24.17 8.16 -31.12
CA ALA A 351 -23.37 9.34 -31.49
C ALA A 351 -22.07 9.49 -30.66
N ALA A 352 -21.26 8.43 -30.57
CA ALA A 352 -19.88 8.51 -30.08
C ALA A 352 -18.90 8.50 -31.27
N PRO A 353 -18.12 9.58 -31.53
CA PRO A 353 -17.31 9.67 -32.74
C PRO A 353 -16.08 8.76 -32.70
N SER A 354 -15.95 7.95 -33.74
CA SER A 354 -14.69 7.31 -34.13
C SER A 354 -13.78 8.35 -34.80
N ALA A 355 -12.66 8.70 -34.16
CA ALA A 355 -11.54 9.40 -34.79
C ALA A 355 -10.21 8.91 -34.19
N TYR A 356 -9.23 8.70 -35.06
CA TYR A 356 -7.86 8.29 -34.72
C TYR A 356 -6.98 9.50 -34.38
N ASP A 357 -6.04 9.33 -33.45
CA ASP A 357 -4.58 9.33 -33.72
C ASP A 357 -3.83 8.63 -32.57
#